data_AF-A0A8B3RTN8-F1
#
_entry.id   AF-A0A8B3RTN8-F1
#
_cell.length_a   1.000
_cell.length_b   1.000
_cell.length_c   1.000
_cell.angle_alpha   90.00
_cell.angle_beta   90.00
_cell.angle_gamma   90.00
#
_symmetry.space_group_name_H-M   'P 1'
#
loop_
_entity.id
_entity.type
_entity.pdbx_description
1 polymer ?
#
loop_
_entity_poly.entity_id
_entity_poly.type
_entity_poly.pdbx_seq_one_letter_code
_entity_poly.pdbx_strand_id
1 'polypeptide(L)'
;MHIPENYLSPQTCAVMGAIMVPVWYRAVKKVDVQIKLKKDTGTMLGISSSLSFLIMMFNLPVPGGTTAHAVGAVLIALLMGPWAATLSVSVALLLQACLFGDGGILAFGANAFSMAFVMPFVGYGVYKLVTRVKKFETMGLFLAGYLGVNVAAFSTSVLLGIQPLLFHEANGKPLYNPYGLSITIPAMMSVHLLVIGIVEGLFTVCVYNFVKSVSKDAIFIEEKKKRTPLLRLKRLLLVMVILCPLGLIDHATAWGEWDLSELVKNLKQNHLPAVQPKGMVNGFSFHALFSDYFIPGLPLALGYILSGVTAIIVFLLIFRLFNGRRQS
;
A
#
# COMPACT_ATOMS: atom_id res chain seq x y z
N MET A 1 4.21 -5.51 2.05
CA MET A 1 4.76 -5.75 0.70
C MET A 1 5.47 -4.52 0.16
N HIS A 2 5.71 -3.51 1.01
CA HIS A 2 6.64 -2.44 0.71
C HIS A 2 8.03 -3.04 0.47
N ILE A 3 8.65 -2.61 -0.61
CA ILE A 3 10.02 -2.91 -0.93
C ILE A 3 10.87 -1.83 -0.23
N PRO A 4 11.74 -2.23 0.72
CA PRO A 4 12.59 -1.31 1.45
C PRO A 4 13.65 -0.67 0.56
N GLU A 5 14.34 0.33 1.10
CA GLU A 5 15.46 0.94 0.40
C GLU A 5 16.59 -0.08 0.17
N ASN A 6 17.26 0.02 -0.97
CA ASN A 6 18.36 -0.86 -1.40
C ASN A 6 18.03 -2.36 -1.53
N TYR A 7 16.76 -2.78 -1.42
CA TYR A 7 16.36 -4.15 -1.77
C TYR A 7 16.38 -4.40 -3.28
N LEU A 8 16.19 -3.34 -4.06
CA LEU A 8 16.29 -3.36 -5.51
C LEU A 8 17.52 -2.59 -5.96
N SER A 9 18.08 -2.98 -7.10
CA SER A 9 19.11 -2.19 -7.75
C SER A 9 18.58 -0.83 -8.19
N PRO A 10 19.43 0.22 -8.24
CA PRO A 10 19.08 1.52 -8.82
C PRO A 10 18.54 1.40 -10.25
N GLN A 11 19.03 0.42 -11.02
CA GLN A 11 18.55 0.13 -12.37
C GLN A 11 17.10 -0.37 -12.34
N THR A 12 16.75 -1.32 -11.47
CA THR A 12 15.36 -1.77 -11.31
C THR A 12 14.49 -0.61 -10.82
N CYS A 13 14.94 0.18 -9.83
CA CYS A 13 14.23 1.36 -9.35
C CYS A 13 13.95 2.37 -10.47
N ALA A 14 14.95 2.67 -11.30
CA ALA A 14 14.82 3.59 -12.43
C ALA A 14 13.82 3.09 -13.48
N VAL A 15 13.87 1.81 -13.83
CA VAL A 15 12.92 1.19 -14.76
C VAL A 15 11.49 1.27 -14.22
N MET A 16 11.28 0.90 -12.96
CA MET A 16 9.94 0.94 -12.35
C MET A 16 9.41 2.37 -12.21
N GLY A 17 10.28 3.32 -11.87
CA GLY A 17 9.96 4.75 -11.88
C GLY A 17 9.55 5.22 -13.27
N ALA A 18 10.32 4.89 -14.30
CA ALA A 18 10.02 5.25 -15.69
C ALA A 18 8.69 4.67 -16.18
N ILE A 19 8.35 3.43 -15.77
CA ILE A 19 7.04 2.81 -16.06
C ILE A 19 5.90 3.57 -15.35
N MET A 20 6.11 4.02 -14.11
CA MET A 20 5.07 4.69 -13.34
C MET A 20 4.82 6.15 -13.75
N VAL A 21 5.79 6.86 -14.32
CA VAL A 21 5.62 8.23 -14.82
C VAL A 21 4.40 8.39 -15.76
N PRO A 22 4.27 7.62 -16.87
CA PRO A 22 3.10 7.75 -17.74
C PRO A 22 1.80 7.30 -17.06
N VAL A 23 1.86 6.33 -16.14
CA VAL A 23 0.70 5.88 -15.35
C VAL A 23 0.19 7.00 -14.46
N TRP A 24 1.06 7.67 -13.70
CA TRP A 24 0.71 8.82 -12.87
C TRP A 24 0.22 9.98 -13.71
N TYR A 25 0.88 10.30 -14.83
CA TYR A 25 0.43 11.35 -15.73
C TYR A 25 -1.02 11.12 -16.18
N ARG A 26 -1.34 9.89 -16.60
CA ARG A 26 -2.70 9.52 -17.02
C ARG A 26 -3.68 9.55 -15.85
N ALA A 27 -3.26 9.11 -14.66
CA ALA A 27 -4.07 9.15 -13.45
C ALA A 27 -4.44 10.60 -13.08
N VAL A 28 -3.45 11.51 -13.08
CA VAL A 28 -3.66 12.96 -12.84
C VAL A 28 -4.64 13.55 -13.84
N LYS A 29 -4.48 13.27 -15.14
CA LYS A 29 -5.41 13.78 -16.18
C LYS A 29 -6.84 13.26 -15.98
N LYS A 30 -7.02 11.98 -15.65
CA LYS A 30 -8.34 11.39 -15.41
C LYS A 30 -9.00 11.95 -14.15
N VAL A 31 -8.23 12.11 -13.07
CA VAL A 31 -8.74 12.63 -11.79
C VAL A 31 -9.02 14.13 -11.87
N ASP A 32 -8.24 14.90 -12.64
CA ASP A 32 -8.52 16.32 -12.88
C ASP A 32 -9.91 16.54 -13.47
N VAL A 33 -10.29 15.72 -14.46
CA VAL A 33 -11.64 15.76 -15.03
C VAL A 33 -12.69 15.43 -13.97
N GLN A 34 -12.46 14.44 -13.11
CA GLN A 34 -13.40 14.09 -12.02
C GLN A 34 -13.55 15.21 -10.98
N ILE A 35 -12.46 15.91 -10.65
CA ILE A 35 -12.47 17.05 -9.73
C ILE A 35 -13.31 18.20 -10.29
N LYS A 36 -13.18 18.50 -11.60
CA LYS A 36 -13.97 19.54 -12.26
C LYS A 36 -15.46 19.20 -12.29
N LEU A 37 -15.82 17.93 -12.42
CA LEU A 37 -17.21 17.47 -12.46
C LEU A 37 -17.87 17.37 -11.07
N LYS A 38 -17.10 17.02 -10.04
CA LYS A 38 -17.62 16.77 -8.69
C LYS A 38 -16.76 17.48 -7.65
N LYS A 39 -17.34 18.50 -6.99
CA LYS A 39 -16.65 19.35 -6.00
C LYS A 39 -16.01 18.56 -4.85
N ASP A 40 -16.61 17.45 -4.45
CA ASP A 40 -16.16 16.65 -3.30
C ASP A 40 -15.06 15.62 -3.63
N THR A 41 -14.66 15.47 -4.91
CA THR A 41 -13.66 14.48 -5.33
C THR A 41 -12.34 14.64 -4.59
N GLY A 42 -11.85 15.87 -4.42
CA GLY A 42 -10.61 16.14 -3.67
C GLY A 42 -10.68 15.62 -2.23
N THR A 43 -11.77 15.93 -1.51
CA THR A 43 -11.98 15.42 -0.15
C THR A 43 -12.01 13.89 -0.10
N MET A 44 -12.67 13.26 -1.06
CA MET A 44 -12.74 11.81 -1.15
C MET A 44 -11.37 11.17 -1.42
N LEU A 45 -10.53 11.78 -2.27
CA LEU A 45 -9.15 11.32 -2.49
C LEU A 45 -8.32 11.38 -1.20
N GLY A 46 -8.48 12.45 -0.41
CA GLY A 46 -7.81 12.56 0.89
C GLY A 46 -8.25 11.49 1.87
N ILE A 47 -9.56 11.20 1.93
CA ILE A 47 -10.10 10.12 2.77
C ILE A 47 -9.63 8.74 2.27
N SER A 48 -9.64 8.50 0.97
CA SER A 48 -9.16 7.25 0.37
C SER A 48 -7.67 7.02 0.63
N SER A 49 -6.84 8.07 0.51
CA SER A 49 -5.42 8.00 0.83
C SER A 49 -5.20 7.70 2.32
N SER A 50 -5.99 8.34 3.18
CA SER A 50 -5.98 8.07 4.62
C SER A 50 -6.37 6.63 4.96
N LEU A 51 -7.43 6.12 4.32
CA LEU A 51 -7.89 4.74 4.52
C LEU A 51 -6.80 3.74 4.12
N SER A 52 -6.18 3.95 2.97
CA SER A 52 -5.10 3.10 2.47
C SER A 52 -3.87 3.15 3.38
N PHE A 53 -3.46 4.35 3.80
CA PHE A 53 -2.36 4.52 4.75
C PHE A 53 -2.63 3.74 6.06
N LEU A 54 -3.78 3.96 6.69
CA LEU A 54 -4.10 3.34 7.98
C LEU A 54 -4.17 1.82 7.89
N ILE A 55 -4.76 1.25 6.83
CA ILE A 55 -4.83 -0.22 6.70
C ILE A 55 -3.45 -0.84 6.47
N MET A 56 -2.54 -0.13 5.79
CA MET A 56 -1.17 -0.61 5.56
C MET A 56 -0.29 -0.58 6.82
N MET A 57 -0.64 0.21 7.83
CA MET A 57 0.03 0.17 9.14
C MET A 57 -0.16 -1.16 9.89
N PHE A 58 -1.17 -1.96 9.52
CA PHE A 58 -1.35 -3.31 10.05
C PHE A 58 -0.57 -4.30 9.17
N ASN A 59 0.71 -4.47 9.46
CA ASN A 59 1.58 -5.35 8.69
C ASN A 59 2.18 -6.49 9.53
N LEU A 60 2.46 -7.60 8.84
CA LEU A 60 3.07 -8.80 9.37
C LEU A 60 4.40 -9.04 8.65
N PRO A 61 5.50 -9.39 9.33
CA PRO A 61 6.76 -9.70 8.68
C PRO A 61 6.65 -10.99 7.85
N VAL A 62 7.35 -11.04 6.71
CA VAL A 62 7.39 -12.21 5.83
C VAL A 62 8.83 -12.67 5.61
N PRO A 63 9.32 -13.67 6.36
CA PRO A 63 10.64 -14.25 6.16
C PRO A 63 10.86 -14.72 4.72
N GLY A 64 11.95 -14.29 4.08
CA GLY A 64 12.25 -14.57 2.68
C GLY A 64 11.60 -13.59 1.68
N GLY A 65 10.88 -12.57 2.17
CA GLY A 65 10.26 -11.51 1.38
C GLY A 65 10.45 -10.13 2.03
N THR A 66 9.34 -9.45 2.32
CA THR A 66 9.31 -8.14 3.00
C THR A 66 8.28 -8.18 4.14
N THR A 67 7.12 -7.56 3.93
CA THR A 67 5.99 -7.55 4.86
C THR A 67 4.70 -7.96 4.14
N ALA A 68 3.65 -8.24 4.89
CA ALA A 68 2.33 -8.63 4.41
C ALA A 68 1.27 -7.77 5.09
N HIS A 69 0.42 -7.11 4.31
CA HIS A 69 -0.65 -6.25 4.83
C HIS A 69 -1.73 -6.04 3.78
N ALA A 70 -2.93 -5.70 4.25
CA ALA A 70 -3.98 -5.18 3.38
C ALA A 70 -3.63 -3.76 2.91
N VAL A 71 -4.22 -3.31 1.81
CA VAL A 71 -3.89 -2.03 1.15
C VAL A 71 -5.15 -1.18 0.93
N GLY A 72 -6.31 -1.81 0.71
CA GLY A 72 -7.56 -1.13 0.39
C GLY A 72 -7.62 -0.52 -1.01
N ALA A 73 -6.62 -0.76 -1.87
CA ALA A 73 -6.54 -0.17 -3.21
C ALA A 73 -7.73 -0.56 -4.10
N VAL A 74 -8.17 -1.82 -4.01
CA VAL A 74 -9.31 -2.33 -4.79
C VAL A 74 -10.60 -1.67 -4.35
N LEU A 75 -10.84 -1.55 -3.04
CA LEU A 75 -11.99 -0.84 -2.50
C LEU A 75 -12.06 0.60 -3.03
N ILE A 76 -10.93 1.33 -3.02
CA ILE A 76 -10.86 2.69 -3.56
C ILE A 76 -11.17 2.68 -5.06
N ALA A 77 -10.65 1.70 -5.81
CA ALA A 77 -10.91 1.57 -7.24
C ALA A 77 -12.39 1.32 -7.55
N LEU A 78 -13.08 0.55 -6.71
CA LEU A 78 -14.52 0.30 -6.86
C LEU A 78 -15.37 1.54 -6.55
N LEU A 79 -14.94 2.36 -5.57
CA LEU A 79 -15.68 3.56 -5.16
C LEU A 79 -15.43 4.78 -6.07
N MET A 80 -14.20 4.97 -6.54
CA MET A 80 -13.77 6.19 -7.25
C MET A 80 -13.20 5.92 -8.65
N GLY A 81 -13.01 4.67 -9.01
CA GLY A 81 -12.34 4.25 -10.25
C GLY A 81 -10.84 4.00 -10.04
N PRO A 82 -10.24 3.13 -10.88
CA PRO A 82 -8.86 2.67 -10.68
C PRO A 82 -7.82 3.79 -10.79
N TRP A 83 -8.05 4.81 -11.61
CA TRP A 83 -7.14 5.97 -11.72
C TRP A 83 -7.11 6.83 -10.45
N ALA A 84 -8.24 6.98 -9.75
CA ALA A 84 -8.30 7.68 -8.47
C ALA A 84 -7.62 6.87 -7.37
N ALA A 85 -7.77 5.54 -7.40
CA ALA A 85 -7.04 4.63 -6.52
C ALA A 85 -5.53 4.74 -6.74
N THR A 86 -5.07 4.78 -7.99
CA THR A 86 -3.64 4.96 -8.30
C THR A 86 -3.06 6.21 -7.68
N LEU A 87 -3.72 7.36 -7.78
CA LEU A 87 -3.21 8.57 -7.12
C LEU A 87 -3.29 8.47 -5.60
N SER A 88 -4.41 8.00 -5.06
CA SER A 88 -4.61 7.96 -3.60
C SER A 88 -3.59 7.06 -2.91
N VAL A 89 -3.40 5.85 -3.44
CA VAL A 89 -2.43 4.89 -2.91
C VAL A 89 -1.00 5.39 -3.13
N SER A 90 -0.68 5.97 -4.30
CA SER A 90 0.67 6.51 -4.54
C SER A 90 1.03 7.65 -3.57
N VAL A 91 0.08 8.52 -3.24
CA VAL A 91 0.30 9.60 -2.26
C VAL A 91 0.47 9.04 -0.86
N ALA A 92 -0.27 7.98 -0.50
CA ALA A 92 -0.08 7.28 0.77
C ALA A 92 1.33 6.68 0.88
N LEU A 93 1.76 5.94 -0.15
CA LEU A 93 3.09 5.33 -0.23
C LEU A 93 4.23 6.35 -0.19
N LEU A 94 4.06 7.50 -0.86
CA LEU A 94 5.06 8.56 -0.85
C LEU A 94 5.24 9.13 0.56
N LEU A 95 4.13 9.33 1.28
CA LEU A 95 4.16 9.83 2.65
C LEU A 95 4.78 8.80 3.60
N GLN A 96 4.48 7.50 3.42
CA GLN A 96 5.12 6.41 4.16
C GLN A 96 6.64 6.40 3.98
N ALA A 97 7.11 6.42 2.73
CA ALA A 97 8.54 6.43 2.43
C ALA A 97 9.25 7.68 2.99
N CYS A 98 8.67 8.87 2.81
CA CYS A 98 9.34 10.12 3.20
C CYS A 98 9.28 10.43 4.70
N LEU A 99 8.18 10.11 5.39
CA LEU A 99 8.01 10.47 6.81
C LEU A 99 8.28 9.31 7.75
N PHE A 100 7.96 8.08 7.35
CA PHE A 100 7.97 6.92 8.24
C PHE A 100 9.00 5.86 7.86
N GLY A 101 9.67 6.00 6.71
CA GLY A 101 10.65 5.03 6.24
C GLY A 101 10.06 3.68 5.85
N ASP A 102 8.73 3.56 5.78
CA ASP A 102 8.00 2.34 5.39
C ASP A 102 7.97 2.26 3.86
N GLY A 103 8.95 1.53 3.31
CA GLY A 103 9.28 1.47 1.90
C GLY A 103 10.35 2.48 1.44
N GLY A 104 11.15 2.06 0.45
CA GLY A 104 12.27 2.87 -0.07
C GLY A 104 11.83 4.05 -0.94
N ILE A 105 12.63 5.13 -0.92
CA ILE A 105 12.43 6.29 -1.79
C ILE A 105 12.79 5.94 -3.23
N LEU A 106 13.93 5.27 -3.47
CA LEU A 106 14.26 4.82 -4.83
C LEU A 106 13.30 3.70 -5.28
N ALA A 107 12.90 2.84 -4.34
CA ALA A 107 11.92 1.78 -4.58
C ALA A 107 10.46 2.30 -4.75
N PHE A 108 10.21 3.61 -4.60
CA PHE A 108 8.86 4.19 -4.66
C PHE A 108 8.11 3.82 -5.95
N GLY A 109 8.79 3.88 -7.10
CA GLY A 109 8.20 3.49 -8.39
C GLY A 109 7.76 2.02 -8.42
N ALA A 110 8.55 1.12 -7.84
CA ALA A 110 8.22 -0.31 -7.74
C ALA A 110 7.04 -0.55 -6.79
N ASN A 111 7.05 0.10 -5.63
CA ASN A 111 5.96 0.03 -4.65
C ASN A 111 4.64 0.54 -5.23
N ALA A 112 4.68 1.70 -5.89
CA ALA A 112 3.51 2.28 -6.54
C ALA A 112 3.03 1.43 -7.73
N PHE A 113 3.93 0.80 -8.48
CA PHE A 113 3.54 -0.12 -9.55
C PHE A 113 2.73 -1.30 -9.02
N SER A 114 3.24 -2.03 -8.02
CA SER A 114 2.52 -3.19 -7.47
C SER A 114 1.21 -2.78 -6.79
N MET A 115 1.25 -1.82 -5.86
CA MET A 115 0.11 -1.52 -4.98
C MET A 115 -0.84 -0.45 -5.52
N ALA A 116 -0.33 0.57 -6.21
CA ALA A 116 -1.14 1.67 -6.72
C ALA A 116 -1.61 1.46 -8.17
N PHE A 117 -0.94 0.63 -8.95
CA PHE A 117 -1.35 0.36 -10.34
C PHE A 117 -1.88 -1.06 -10.53
N VAL A 118 -1.06 -2.09 -10.33
CA VAL A 118 -1.45 -3.49 -10.59
C VAL A 118 -2.67 -3.88 -9.75
N MET A 119 -2.58 -3.70 -8.42
CA MET A 119 -3.63 -4.10 -7.49
C MET A 119 -5.04 -3.54 -7.83
N PRO A 120 -5.24 -2.21 -7.93
CA PRO A 120 -6.57 -1.66 -8.19
C PRO A 120 -7.10 -2.00 -9.58
N PHE A 121 -6.23 -2.11 -10.61
CA PHE A 121 -6.68 -2.44 -11.96
C PHE A 121 -7.09 -3.90 -12.09
N VAL A 122 -6.32 -4.82 -11.50
CA VAL A 122 -6.66 -6.24 -11.45
C VAL A 122 -7.96 -6.44 -10.69
N GLY A 123 -8.07 -5.92 -9.46
CA GLY A 123 -9.28 -6.07 -8.65
C GLY A 123 -10.51 -5.46 -9.33
N TYR A 124 -10.38 -4.27 -9.92
CA TYR A 124 -11.48 -3.63 -10.65
C TYR A 124 -11.90 -4.42 -11.91
N GLY A 125 -10.93 -5.00 -12.63
CA GLY A 125 -11.19 -5.89 -13.77
C GLY A 125 -11.91 -7.17 -13.35
N VAL A 126 -11.44 -7.83 -12.29
CA VAL A 126 -12.07 -9.02 -11.69
C VAL A 126 -13.51 -8.71 -11.28
N TYR A 127 -13.74 -7.60 -10.57
CA TYR A 127 -15.10 -7.20 -10.18
C TYR A 127 -16.02 -7.07 -11.40
N LYS A 128 -15.57 -6.36 -12.44
CA LYS A 128 -16.35 -6.19 -13.67
C LYS A 128 -16.64 -7.51 -14.39
N LEU A 129 -15.71 -8.46 -14.35
CA LEU A 129 -15.88 -9.77 -14.99
C LEU A 129 -16.91 -10.62 -14.23
N VAL A 130 -16.76 -10.71 -12.91
CA VAL A 130 -17.62 -11.53 -12.05
C VAL A 130 -19.04 -10.96 -11.97
N THR A 131 -19.19 -9.64 -11.91
CA THR A 131 -20.49 -8.97 -11.76
C THR A 131 -21.26 -8.74 -13.06
N ARG A 132 -20.78 -9.30 -14.19
CA ARG A 132 -21.62 -9.41 -15.41
C ARG A 132 -22.94 -10.09 -15.12
N VAL A 133 -22.96 -11.01 -14.17
CA VAL A 133 -24.17 -11.60 -13.59
C VAL A 133 -24.42 -10.95 -12.23
N LYS A 134 -25.48 -10.14 -12.12
CA LYS A 134 -25.81 -9.34 -10.92
C LYS A 134 -25.90 -10.16 -9.62
N LYS A 135 -26.23 -11.46 -9.70
CA LYS A 135 -26.34 -12.38 -8.56
C LYS A 135 -25.01 -12.54 -7.79
N PHE A 136 -23.87 -12.25 -8.41
CA PHE A 136 -22.55 -12.47 -7.82
C PHE A 136 -21.89 -11.19 -7.32
N GLU A 137 -22.63 -10.13 -6.98
CA GLU A 137 -22.04 -8.86 -6.52
C GLU A 137 -21.11 -9.05 -5.31
N THR A 138 -21.58 -9.71 -4.24
CA THR A 138 -20.77 -9.95 -3.03
C THR A 138 -19.52 -10.79 -3.31
N MET A 139 -19.68 -11.86 -4.11
CA MET A 139 -18.55 -12.70 -4.50
C MET A 139 -17.57 -11.93 -5.38
N GLY A 140 -18.06 -11.07 -6.27
CA GLY A 140 -17.25 -10.18 -7.09
C GLY A 140 -16.45 -9.19 -6.25
N LEU A 141 -17.03 -8.62 -5.20
CA LEU A 141 -16.32 -7.74 -4.26
C LEU A 141 -15.19 -8.48 -3.52
N PHE A 142 -15.49 -9.68 -3.00
CA PHE A 142 -14.51 -10.50 -2.31
C PHE A 142 -13.35 -10.89 -3.22
N LEU A 143 -13.65 -11.47 -4.39
CA LEU A 143 -12.65 -11.91 -5.37
C LEU A 143 -11.83 -10.75 -5.92
N ALA A 144 -12.44 -9.57 -6.08
CA ALA A 144 -11.72 -8.38 -6.50
C ALA A 144 -10.63 -7.99 -5.50
N GLY A 145 -10.96 -7.90 -4.21
CA GLY A 145 -9.98 -7.62 -3.15
C GLY A 145 -8.93 -8.72 -3.04
N TYR A 146 -9.38 -9.97 -2.96
CA TYR A 146 -8.53 -11.15 -2.80
C TYR A 146 -7.51 -11.30 -3.93
N LEU A 147 -7.95 -11.27 -5.20
CA LEU A 147 -7.06 -11.42 -6.34
C LEU A 147 -6.22 -10.18 -6.58
N GLY A 148 -6.75 -8.99 -6.33
CA GLY A 148 -6.00 -7.73 -6.46
C GLY A 148 -4.74 -7.73 -5.60
N VAL A 149 -4.88 -7.99 -4.29
CA VAL A 149 -3.72 -7.98 -3.38
C VAL A 149 -2.74 -9.11 -3.66
N ASN A 150 -3.22 -10.29 -4.06
CA ASN A 150 -2.36 -11.42 -4.37
C ASN A 150 -1.54 -11.18 -5.64
N VAL A 151 -2.11 -10.57 -6.68
CA VAL A 151 -1.33 -10.23 -7.89
C VAL A 151 -0.33 -9.11 -7.59
N ALA A 152 -0.64 -8.18 -6.68
CA ALA A 152 0.30 -7.18 -6.20
C ALA A 152 1.48 -7.81 -5.43
N ALA A 153 1.18 -8.75 -4.53
CA ALA A 153 2.19 -9.51 -3.80
C ALA A 153 3.09 -10.33 -4.73
N PHE A 154 2.50 -10.95 -5.76
CA PHE A 154 3.23 -11.65 -6.80
C PHE A 154 4.15 -10.72 -7.61
N SER A 155 3.65 -9.54 -7.99
CA SER A 155 4.45 -8.50 -8.68
C SER A 155 5.67 -8.11 -7.83
N THR A 156 5.46 -7.83 -6.54
CA THR A 156 6.54 -7.53 -5.60
C THR A 156 7.53 -8.69 -5.44
N SER A 157 7.05 -9.93 -5.32
CA SER A 157 7.93 -11.10 -5.11
C SER A 157 8.79 -11.41 -6.34
N VAL A 158 8.29 -11.14 -7.54
CA VAL A 158 9.07 -11.21 -8.78
C VAL A 158 10.14 -10.12 -8.80
N LEU A 159 9.79 -8.86 -8.52
CA LEU A 159 10.75 -7.74 -8.49
C LEU A 159 11.91 -7.99 -7.52
N LEU A 160 11.62 -8.60 -6.37
CA LEU A 160 12.62 -9.05 -5.40
C LEU A 160 13.43 -10.25 -5.90
N GLY A 161 12.75 -11.29 -6.38
CA GLY A 161 13.38 -12.57 -6.72
C GLY A 161 14.28 -12.53 -7.96
N ILE A 162 14.10 -11.54 -8.85
CA ILE A 162 15.01 -11.32 -9.99
C ILE A 162 16.30 -10.60 -9.61
N GLN A 163 16.38 -9.97 -8.43
CA GLN A 163 17.58 -9.22 -8.02
C GLN A 163 18.85 -10.07 -7.99
N PRO A 164 18.90 -11.26 -7.36
CA PRO A 164 20.11 -12.08 -7.36
C PRO A 164 20.45 -12.65 -8.74
N LEU A 165 19.44 -12.83 -9.61
CA LEU A 165 19.63 -13.28 -10.99
C LEU A 165 20.32 -12.21 -11.85
N LEU A 166 19.95 -10.95 -11.67
CA LEU A 166 20.38 -9.83 -12.53
C LEU A 166 21.56 -9.03 -11.96
N PHE A 167 21.72 -9.00 -10.63
CA PHE A 167 22.67 -8.13 -9.93
C PHE A 167 23.46 -8.94 -8.90
N HIS A 168 24.55 -9.54 -9.37
CA HIS A 168 25.48 -10.31 -8.55
C HIS A 168 26.93 -9.97 -8.89
N GLU A 169 27.83 -10.20 -7.94
CA GLU A 169 29.28 -10.15 -8.14
C GLU A 169 29.75 -11.31 -9.05
N ALA A 170 30.96 -11.22 -9.61
CA ALA A 170 31.53 -12.27 -10.46
C ALA A 170 31.63 -13.66 -9.78
N ASN A 171 31.62 -13.70 -8.44
CA ASN A 171 31.60 -14.92 -7.64
C ASN A 171 30.18 -15.45 -7.34
N GLY A 172 29.14 -14.87 -7.94
CA GLY A 172 27.74 -15.25 -7.78
C GLY A 172 27.04 -14.70 -6.53
N LYS A 173 27.71 -13.86 -5.72
CA LYS A 173 27.07 -13.26 -4.53
C LYS A 173 26.09 -12.14 -4.94
N PRO A 174 24.87 -12.12 -4.39
CA PRO A 174 23.90 -11.08 -4.72
C PRO A 174 24.32 -9.71 -4.20
N LEU A 175 24.00 -8.66 -4.95
CA LEU A 175 24.29 -7.27 -4.57
C LEU A 175 23.16 -6.59 -3.80
N TYR A 176 21.90 -6.98 -4.05
CA TYR A 176 20.70 -6.41 -3.41
C TYR A 176 19.92 -7.50 -2.68
N ASN A 177 18.58 -7.60 -2.84
CA ASN A 177 17.81 -8.69 -2.25
C ASN A 177 18.46 -10.06 -2.56
N PRO A 178 18.86 -10.83 -1.53
CA PRO A 178 19.63 -12.06 -1.74
C PRO A 178 18.76 -13.28 -2.05
N TYR A 179 17.46 -13.20 -1.81
CA TYR A 179 16.53 -14.30 -2.01
C TYR A 179 16.04 -14.36 -3.46
N GLY A 180 16.26 -15.50 -4.13
CA GLY A 180 15.79 -15.73 -5.50
C GLY A 180 14.29 -16.00 -5.59
N LEU A 181 13.77 -16.10 -6.82
CA LEU A 181 12.36 -16.36 -7.12
C LEU A 181 11.78 -17.59 -6.39
N SER A 182 12.56 -18.66 -6.24
CA SER A 182 12.15 -19.89 -5.55
C SER A 182 11.90 -19.71 -4.06
N ILE A 183 12.38 -18.62 -3.45
CA ILE A 183 12.20 -18.28 -2.05
C ILE A 183 11.19 -17.14 -1.92
N THR A 184 11.38 -16.05 -2.68
CA THR A 184 10.54 -14.85 -2.55
C THR A 184 9.09 -15.10 -2.94
N ILE A 185 8.84 -15.90 -3.99
CA ILE A 185 7.47 -16.18 -4.44
C ILE A 185 6.72 -17.00 -3.39
N PRO A 186 7.19 -18.18 -2.92
CA PRO A 186 6.48 -18.93 -1.89
C PRO A 186 6.33 -18.15 -0.57
N ALA A 187 7.36 -17.41 -0.15
CA ALA A 187 7.33 -16.60 1.06
C ALA A 187 6.20 -15.55 0.99
N MET A 188 6.22 -14.70 -0.03
CA MET A 188 5.22 -13.63 -0.17
C MET A 188 3.83 -14.20 -0.46
N MET A 189 3.72 -15.18 -1.36
CA MET A 189 2.42 -15.69 -1.78
C MET A 189 1.74 -16.53 -0.70
N SER A 190 2.46 -17.28 0.14
CA SER A 190 1.84 -18.08 1.19
C SER A 190 1.06 -17.21 2.18
N VAL A 191 1.68 -16.16 2.72
CA VAL A 191 1.03 -15.25 3.66
C VAL A 191 -0.10 -14.46 2.98
N HIS A 192 0.10 -14.02 1.73
CA HIS A 192 -0.93 -13.26 1.02
C HIS A 192 -2.12 -14.10 0.56
N LEU A 193 -1.92 -15.36 0.16
CA LEU A 193 -3.01 -16.24 -0.26
C LEU A 193 -3.83 -16.73 0.94
N LEU A 194 -3.15 -17.06 2.05
CA LEU A 194 -3.76 -17.69 3.22
C LEU A 194 -4.37 -16.69 4.20
N VAL A 195 -3.80 -15.49 4.32
CA VAL A 195 -4.20 -14.51 5.34
C VAL A 195 -4.64 -13.19 4.70
N ILE A 196 -3.71 -12.46 4.09
CA ILE A 196 -3.97 -11.08 3.66
C ILE A 196 -5.05 -10.98 2.59
N GLY A 197 -5.07 -11.91 1.64
CA GLY A 197 -6.07 -11.97 0.58
C GLY A 197 -7.47 -12.10 1.13
N ILE A 198 -7.65 -12.94 2.16
CA ILE A 198 -8.93 -13.12 2.83
C ILE A 198 -9.31 -11.81 3.55
N VAL A 199 -8.37 -11.22 4.29
CA VAL A 199 -8.56 -9.94 4.99
C VAL A 199 -8.96 -8.82 4.02
N GLU A 200 -8.22 -8.63 2.92
CA GLU A 200 -8.51 -7.61 1.89
C GLU A 200 -9.87 -7.85 1.21
N GLY A 201 -10.18 -9.10 0.88
CA GLY A 201 -11.46 -9.49 0.28
C GLY A 201 -12.65 -9.18 1.21
N LEU A 202 -12.56 -9.60 2.48
CA LEU A 202 -13.58 -9.32 3.50
C LEU A 202 -13.70 -7.83 3.77
N PHE A 203 -12.57 -7.13 3.93
CA PHE A 203 -12.53 -5.70 4.14
C PHE A 203 -13.21 -4.95 2.98
N THR A 204 -12.92 -5.34 1.73
CA THR A 204 -13.54 -4.78 0.53
C THR A 204 -15.06 -4.98 0.56
N VAL A 205 -15.55 -6.18 0.85
CA VAL A 205 -17.00 -6.47 0.95
C VAL A 205 -17.66 -5.61 2.02
N CYS A 206 -17.10 -5.63 3.24
CA CYS A 206 -17.68 -4.96 4.40
C CYS A 206 -17.76 -3.45 4.20
N VAL A 207 -16.64 -2.82 3.81
CA VAL A 207 -16.59 -1.36 3.67
C VAL A 207 -17.35 -0.90 2.44
N TYR A 208 -17.31 -1.63 1.32
CA TYR A 208 -18.09 -1.27 0.14
C TYR A 208 -19.60 -1.30 0.44
N ASN A 209 -20.09 -2.35 1.10
CA ASN A 209 -21.50 -2.45 1.47
C ASN A 209 -21.91 -1.41 2.51
N PHE A 210 -21.02 -1.09 3.46
CA PHE A 210 -21.23 0.02 4.40
C PHE A 210 -21.35 1.37 3.68
N VAL A 211 -20.46 1.68 2.73
CA VAL A 211 -20.54 2.92 1.95
C VAL A 211 -21.82 2.94 1.09
N LYS A 212 -22.17 1.81 0.47
CA LYS A 212 -23.38 1.65 -0.35
C LYS A 212 -24.66 1.88 0.46
N SER A 213 -24.80 1.29 1.65
CA SER A 213 -25.99 1.47 2.50
C SER A 213 -26.15 2.94 2.91
N VAL A 214 -25.05 3.57 3.31
CA VAL A 214 -25.02 4.98 3.70
C VAL A 214 -25.39 5.91 2.55
N SER A 215 -25.01 5.58 1.31
CA SER A 215 -25.38 6.36 0.11
C SER A 215 -26.86 6.23 -0.26
N LYS A 216 -27.47 5.06 -0.05
CA LYS A 216 -28.90 4.84 -0.29
C LYS A 216 -29.76 5.58 0.72
N ASP A 217 -29.38 5.55 2.01
CA ASP A 217 -30.06 6.30 3.06
C ASP A 217 -30.10 7.82 2.76
N ALA A 218 -29.09 8.35 2.05
CA ALA A 218 -29.05 9.75 1.64
C ALA A 218 -30.02 10.09 0.49
N ILE A 219 -30.54 9.09 -0.23
CA ILE A 219 -31.52 9.25 -1.33
C ILE A 219 -32.96 9.15 -0.78
N PHE A 220 -33.18 8.38 0.29
CA PHE A 220 -34.52 8.14 0.85
C PHE A 220 -34.94 9.11 1.98
N ILE A 221 -34.11 10.08 2.35
CA ILE A 221 -34.46 11.10 3.36
C ILE A 221 -34.53 12.48 2.68
N GLU A 222 -35.75 12.99 2.50
CA GLU A 222 -36.00 14.36 2.09
C GLU A 222 -35.41 15.38 3.09
N GLU A 223 -34.70 16.36 2.52
CA GLU A 223 -34.41 17.73 2.97
C GLU A 223 -33.81 18.12 4.34
N LYS A 224 -33.62 17.25 5.35
CA LYS A 224 -32.97 17.71 6.61
C LYS A 224 -31.71 16.93 7.03
N LYS A 225 -30.56 17.59 6.84
CA LYS A 225 -29.15 17.26 7.21
C LYS A 225 -28.33 16.42 6.21
N LYS A 226 -27.73 17.12 5.23
CA LYS A 226 -26.67 16.67 4.29
C LYS A 226 -25.35 16.13 4.92
N ARG A 227 -25.29 15.71 6.19
CA ARG A 227 -24.01 15.44 6.92
C ARG A 227 -23.73 13.98 7.28
N THR A 228 -24.56 13.01 6.90
CA THR A 228 -24.47 11.63 7.43
C THR A 228 -23.37 10.74 6.81
N PRO A 229 -23.05 10.78 5.49
CA PRO A 229 -22.09 9.83 4.91
C PRO A 229 -20.65 10.13 5.31
N LEU A 230 -20.29 11.41 5.21
CA LEU A 230 -18.96 11.89 5.55
C LEU A 230 -18.66 11.71 7.05
N LEU A 231 -19.66 11.87 7.92
CA LEU A 231 -19.50 11.65 9.36
C LEU A 231 -19.24 10.18 9.68
N ARG A 232 -19.96 9.25 9.05
CA ARG A 232 -19.78 7.81 9.24
C ARG A 232 -18.42 7.33 8.70
N LEU A 233 -17.96 7.87 7.58
CA LEU A 233 -16.62 7.58 7.05
C LEU A 233 -15.49 8.15 7.92
N LYS A 234 -15.68 9.35 8.48
CA LYS A 234 -14.77 9.92 9.50
C LYS A 234 -14.73 9.07 10.77
N ARG A 235 -15.86 8.48 11.20
CA ARG A 235 -15.88 7.54 12.32
C ARG A 235 -15.11 6.25 12.00
N LEU A 236 -15.22 5.72 10.79
CA LEU A 236 -14.42 4.56 10.37
C LEU A 236 -12.92 4.88 10.46
N LEU A 237 -12.47 6.03 9.94
CA LEU A 237 -11.08 6.46 10.06
C LEU A 237 -10.65 6.60 11.53
N LEU A 238 -11.51 7.18 12.39
CA LEU A 238 -11.21 7.31 13.81
C LEU A 238 -11.03 5.95 14.49
N VAL A 239 -11.91 4.99 14.20
CA VAL A 239 -11.80 3.62 14.71
C VAL A 239 -10.49 3.00 14.23
N MET A 240 -10.15 3.13 12.95
CA MET A 240 -8.89 2.60 12.43
C MET A 240 -7.66 3.22 13.09
N VAL A 241 -7.64 4.54 13.32
CA VAL A 241 -6.57 5.22 14.06
C VAL A 241 -6.40 4.65 15.47
N ILE A 242 -7.51 4.45 16.20
CA ILE A 242 -7.47 3.87 17.55
C ILE A 242 -6.94 2.43 17.50
N LEU A 243 -7.24 1.69 16.44
CA LEU A 243 -6.82 0.32 16.25
C LEU A 243 -5.42 0.18 15.64
N CYS A 244 -4.80 1.22 15.07
CA CYS A 244 -3.47 1.16 14.46
C CYS A 244 -2.40 0.47 15.35
N PRO A 245 -2.38 0.65 16.69
CA PRO A 245 -1.45 -0.08 17.55
C PRO A 245 -1.61 -1.61 17.54
N LEU A 246 -2.72 -2.17 17.04
CA LEU A 246 -2.84 -3.63 16.84
C LEU A 246 -1.83 -4.15 15.81
N GLY A 247 -1.29 -3.29 14.93
CA GLY A 247 -0.15 -3.64 14.08
C GLY A 247 1.12 -4.00 14.86
N LEU A 248 1.18 -3.70 16.17
CA LEU A 248 2.30 -4.04 17.05
C LEU A 248 2.19 -5.41 17.72
N ILE A 249 1.09 -6.16 17.50
CA ILE A 249 0.80 -7.41 18.22
C ILE A 249 1.80 -8.52 17.87
N ASP A 250 2.43 -8.44 16.69
CA ASP A 250 3.52 -9.34 16.34
C ASP A 250 4.85 -8.61 16.60
N HIS A 251 5.49 -8.90 17.73
CA HIS A 251 6.75 -8.29 18.18
C HIS A 251 7.97 -8.63 17.30
N ALA A 252 7.77 -9.31 16.17
CA ALA A 252 8.81 -9.54 15.19
C ALA A 252 9.07 -8.23 14.43
N THR A 253 10.26 -7.67 14.63
CA THR A 253 10.82 -6.56 13.84
C THR A 253 10.52 -6.78 12.36
N ALA A 254 10.11 -5.73 11.63
CA ALA A 254 9.89 -5.80 10.19
C ALA A 254 11.13 -6.41 9.53
N TRP A 255 10.98 -7.66 9.08
CA TRP A 255 12.10 -8.54 8.72
C TRP A 255 12.93 -7.94 7.59
N GLY A 256 14.14 -7.48 7.94
CA GLY A 256 15.18 -7.04 7.01
C GLY A 256 15.18 -5.57 6.62
N GLU A 257 14.33 -4.72 7.20
CA GLU A 257 14.48 -3.27 6.99
C GLU A 257 15.66 -2.66 7.79
N TRP A 258 16.07 -3.23 8.94
CA TRP A 258 16.88 -2.46 9.89
C TRP A 258 18.06 -3.16 10.58
N ASP A 259 18.27 -4.47 10.38
CA ASP A 259 19.52 -5.11 10.81
C ASP A 259 20.03 -6.15 9.81
N LEU A 260 21.07 -5.75 9.07
CA LEU A 260 21.81 -6.64 8.17
C LEU A 260 22.38 -7.87 8.91
N SER A 261 22.53 -7.83 10.23
CA SER A 261 22.93 -8.98 11.05
C SER A 261 21.84 -10.06 11.11
N GLU A 262 20.56 -9.66 11.17
CA GLU A 262 19.42 -10.57 11.14
C GLU A 262 19.29 -11.21 9.76
N LEU A 263 19.46 -10.42 8.69
CA LEU A 263 19.52 -10.94 7.31
C LEU A 263 20.58 -12.04 7.16
N VAL A 264 21.80 -11.81 7.66
CA VAL A 264 22.90 -12.78 7.60
C VAL A 264 22.57 -14.06 8.39
N LYS A 265 21.92 -13.93 9.55
CA LYS A 265 21.45 -15.08 10.34
C LYS A 265 20.46 -15.93 9.55
N ASN A 266 19.53 -15.29 8.84
CA ASN A 266 18.50 -15.96 8.06
C ASN A 266 19.05 -16.60 6.78
N LEU A 267 20.01 -15.95 6.12
CA LEU A 267 20.74 -16.54 5.00
C LEU A 267 21.46 -17.83 5.43
N LYS A 268 22.10 -17.81 6.61
CA LYS A 268 22.75 -19.00 7.17
C LYS A 268 21.76 -20.15 7.45
N GLN A 269 20.57 -19.83 7.99
CA GLN A 269 19.51 -20.83 8.22
C GLN A 269 18.96 -21.43 6.93
N ASN A 270 18.93 -20.64 5.85
CA ASN A 270 18.43 -21.06 4.54
C ASN A 270 19.53 -21.61 3.61
N HIS A 271 20.71 -21.94 4.13
CA HIS A 271 21.86 -22.46 3.37
C HIS A 271 22.31 -21.55 2.20
N LEU A 272 22.10 -20.24 2.33
CA LEU A 272 22.55 -19.23 1.37
C LEU A 272 23.87 -18.58 1.84
N PRO A 273 24.63 -17.93 0.93
CA PRO A 273 25.84 -17.20 1.30
C PRO A 273 25.54 -16.14 2.37
N ALA A 274 26.01 -16.37 3.60
CA ALA A 274 25.77 -15.51 4.76
C ALA A 274 26.69 -14.28 4.75
N VAL A 275 26.63 -13.49 3.68
CA VAL A 275 27.41 -12.27 3.48
C VAL A 275 26.44 -11.13 3.20
N GLN A 276 26.65 -9.98 3.84
CA GLN A 276 25.85 -8.80 3.58
C GLN A 276 25.99 -8.37 2.11
N PRO A 277 24.89 -8.25 1.35
CA PRO A 277 24.94 -7.79 -0.03
C PRO A 277 25.55 -6.40 -0.11
N LYS A 278 26.64 -6.23 -0.86
CA LYS A 278 27.39 -4.96 -0.90
C LYS A 278 26.56 -3.77 -1.39
N GLY A 279 25.61 -4.01 -2.29
CA GLY A 279 24.69 -2.98 -2.80
C GLY A 279 23.68 -2.51 -1.76
N MET A 280 23.35 -3.34 -0.76
CA MET A 280 22.55 -2.94 0.39
C MET A 280 23.35 -2.08 1.38
N VAL A 281 24.62 -2.43 1.61
CA VAL A 281 25.50 -1.72 2.55
C VAL A 281 25.93 -0.35 2.02
N ASN A 282 26.33 -0.28 0.75
CA ASN A 282 26.84 0.93 0.11
C ASN A 282 25.74 1.69 -0.67
N GLY A 283 24.48 1.33 -0.44
CA GLY A 283 23.33 1.87 -1.14
C GLY A 283 22.97 3.29 -0.72
N PHE A 284 21.88 3.80 -1.28
CA PHE A 284 21.34 5.10 -0.91
C PHE A 284 20.79 5.05 0.52
N SER A 285 21.07 6.07 1.33
CA SER A 285 20.53 6.20 2.68
C SER A 285 19.64 7.43 2.79
N PHE A 286 18.49 7.25 3.42
CA PHE A 286 17.58 8.33 3.78
C PHE A 286 17.09 8.13 5.21
N HIS A 287 17.17 9.18 6.02
CA HIS A 287 16.66 9.17 7.38
C HIS A 287 15.28 9.80 7.42
N ALA A 288 14.26 8.97 7.57
CA ALA A 288 12.89 9.42 7.74
C ALA A 288 12.69 10.06 9.12
N LEU A 289 11.81 11.06 9.19
CA LEU A 289 11.58 11.86 10.39
C LEU A 289 11.05 11.03 11.58
N PHE A 290 10.19 10.06 11.30
CA PHE A 290 9.56 9.16 12.27
C PHE A 290 9.68 7.71 11.80
N SER A 291 10.92 7.27 11.58
CA SER A 291 11.21 5.90 11.12
C SER A 291 10.47 4.87 11.98
N ASP A 292 9.82 3.89 11.33
CA ASP A 292 8.99 2.86 11.98
C ASP A 292 7.85 3.40 12.85
N TYR A 293 7.37 4.59 12.53
CA TYR A 293 6.33 5.30 13.29
C TYR A 293 6.76 5.60 14.74
N PHE A 294 8.06 5.54 15.02
CA PHE A 294 8.65 5.85 16.31
C PHE A 294 8.79 7.36 16.48
N ILE A 295 8.39 7.85 17.66
CA ILE A 295 8.54 9.26 18.04
C ILE A 295 9.34 9.30 19.34
N PRO A 296 10.52 9.95 19.36
CA PRO A 296 11.36 10.03 20.56
C PRO A 296 10.59 10.56 21.77
N GLY A 297 10.69 9.86 22.90
CA GLY A 297 10.03 10.24 24.15
C GLY A 297 8.56 9.81 24.28
N LEU A 298 8.00 9.10 23.31
CA LEU A 298 6.63 8.57 23.38
C LEU A 298 6.58 7.03 23.37
N PRO A 299 5.59 6.42 24.05
CA PRO A 299 5.25 5.01 23.84
C PRO A 299 4.97 4.70 22.37
N LEU A 300 5.44 3.55 21.88
CA LEU A 300 5.32 3.15 20.47
C LEU A 300 3.86 3.15 19.97
N ALA A 301 2.92 2.71 20.80
CA ALA A 301 1.49 2.75 20.50
C ALA A 301 0.97 4.18 20.27
N LEU A 302 1.46 5.16 21.04
CA LEU A 302 1.11 6.57 20.82
C LEU A 302 1.78 7.12 19.56
N GLY A 303 2.99 6.69 19.23
CA GLY A 303 3.65 6.99 17.96
C GLY A 303 2.82 6.56 16.75
N TYR A 304 2.29 5.33 16.77
CA TYR A 304 1.39 4.82 15.72
C TYR A 304 0.10 5.64 15.58
N ILE A 305 -0.56 5.95 16.70
CA ILE A 305 -1.80 6.76 16.70
C ILE A 305 -1.52 8.15 16.12
N LEU A 306 -0.47 8.83 16.58
CA LEU A 306 -0.11 10.18 16.13
C LEU A 306 0.29 10.19 14.65
N SER A 307 0.96 9.14 14.19
CA SER A 307 1.30 8.96 12.78
C SER A 307 0.04 8.85 11.91
N GLY A 308 -0.93 8.04 12.32
CA GLY A 308 -2.23 7.91 11.65
C GLY A 308 -3.01 9.23 11.61
N VAL A 309 -3.06 9.97 12.72
CA VAL A 309 -3.70 11.30 12.78
C VAL A 309 -2.99 12.29 11.85
N THR A 310 -1.66 12.32 11.88
CA THR A 310 -0.84 13.21 11.06
C THR A 310 -1.07 12.94 9.57
N ALA A 311 -1.04 11.67 9.15
CA ALA A 311 -1.29 11.29 7.78
C ALA A 311 -2.69 11.73 7.29
N ILE A 312 -3.74 11.54 8.10
CA ILE A 312 -5.10 12.01 7.77
C ILE A 312 -5.11 13.53 7.52
N ILE A 313 -4.50 14.30 8.43
CA ILE A 313 -4.45 15.76 8.32
C ILE A 313 -3.71 16.17 7.04
N VAL A 314 -2.54 15.57 6.80
CA VAL A 314 -1.71 15.87 5.63
C VAL A 314 -2.44 15.55 4.34
N PHE A 315 -3.06 14.38 4.20
CA PHE A 315 -3.80 14.03 2.98
C PHE A 315 -4.98 14.98 2.75
N LEU A 316 -5.76 15.30 3.78
CA LEU A 316 -6.87 16.25 3.65
C LEU A 316 -6.38 17.64 3.23
N LEU A 317 -5.24 18.10 3.74
CA LEU A 317 -4.64 19.38 3.35
C LEU A 317 -4.12 19.35 1.91
N ILE A 318 -3.37 18.32 1.51
CA ILE A 318 -2.85 18.15 0.15
C ILE A 318 -3.99 18.25 -0.85
N PHE A 319 -5.03 17.41 -0.69
CA PHE A 319 -6.12 17.38 -1.67
C PHE A 319 -7.04 18.61 -1.58
N ARG A 320 -7.14 19.28 -0.42
CA ARG A 320 -7.84 20.57 -0.32
C ARG A 320 -7.13 21.68 -1.07
N LEU A 321 -5.79 21.75 -0.99
CA LEU A 321 -4.98 22.72 -1.74
C LEU A 321 -5.09 22.48 -3.26
N PHE A 322 -5.05 21.22 -3.69
CA PHE A 322 -5.25 20.85 -5.09
C PHE A 322 -6.65 21.23 -5.60
N ASN A 323 -7.69 21.07 -4.78
CA ASN A 323 -9.05 21.51 -5.13
C ASN A 323 -9.16 23.04 -5.21
N GLY A 324 -8.61 23.76 -4.23
CA GLY A 324 -8.72 25.22 -4.14
C GLY A 324 -8.04 25.96 -5.29
N ARG A 325 -6.84 25.53 -5.70
CA ARG A 325 -6.07 26.15 -6.80
C ARG A 325 -6.67 25.95 -8.19
N ARG A 326 -7.60 25.00 -8.36
CA ARG A 326 -8.21 24.67 -9.66
C ARG A 326 -9.65 25.16 -9.80
N GLN A 327 -10.21 25.75 -8.75
CA GLN A 327 -11.51 26.40 -8.74
C GLN A 327 -11.41 27.92 -8.86
N SER A 328 -10.22 28.49 -8.68
CA SER A 328 -9.85 29.87 -9.06
C SER A 328 -9.39 29.93 -10.51
#